data_AF-A0A2T7TH15-F1
#
_entry.id   AF-A0A2T7TH15-F1
#
_cell.length_a   1.000
_cell.length_b   1.000
_cell.length_c   1.000
_cell.angle_alpha   90.00
_cell.angle_beta   90.00
_cell.angle_gamma   90.00
#
_symmetry.space_group_name_H-M   'P 1'
#
loop_
_entity.id
_entity.type
_entity.pdbx_description
1 polymer ?
#
loop_
_entity_poly.entity_id
_entity_poly.type
_entity_poly.pdbx_seq_one_letter_code
_entity_poly.pdbx_strand_id
1 'polypeptide(L)'
;MGNTLAEKVWDAHVVRKGEVQGAESQPDLLYVDLHLVHEVTSPQAFEGLRLAGRPLRRPDLTIATEDHNTPTWDIDKPIADLTSRTQIETLRANCKEFGVRLHSLGDAEQGIVHIIGPQLGLTQPGLTVVCGDSHTSTHGAFGALALGIGTSEVEHVMATQTLSLKPFKTMAITVEGTLKPGVTSKDIILAVIAKIGTGGGQGYVLEYRGSAIRALSMEARMTICNMSIEAGARAGMVAPDDTTFEYLKDKPHAPQGEDWDAAVENWRTLRTDDDAVFDAEVFLDADELEPFVTWGTNPGQGVSLSQAVPSPDDFADENDKAACERALEYMALDAGTPMKDIRVDTVFLGSCTNSRIEDLRIAADIIRGRVKDPNIRMMVVPGSARVRLDAEAEGLDQVFKDFGAEWRFAGCSMCLGMNPDQLAPGERCASTSNRNFEGRQGKGGRTHLVSPVVAAATAVRGTLSSPSDLEPLPPATTGQHDDVVASAANAA
;
A
#
# COMPACT_ATOMS: atom_id res chain seq x y z
N MET A 1 32.40 12.34 0.16
CA MET A 1 31.41 11.41 0.71
C MET A 1 30.17 11.69 -0.09
N GLY A 2 29.76 10.72 -0.90
CA GLY A 2 28.57 10.82 -1.72
C GLY A 2 27.31 10.91 -0.87
N ASN A 3 26.22 11.31 -1.52
CA ASN A 3 24.92 11.47 -0.89
C ASN A 3 24.04 10.26 -1.19
N THR A 4 23.22 9.89 -0.21
CA THR A 4 22.09 8.98 -0.41
C THR A 4 21.02 9.62 -1.30
N LEU A 5 20.15 8.79 -1.87
CA LEU A 5 19.00 9.27 -2.65
C LEU A 5 18.15 10.25 -1.84
N ALA A 6 17.85 9.91 -0.59
CA ALA A 6 17.05 10.74 0.29
C ALA A 6 17.70 12.12 0.52
N GLU A 7 19.00 12.18 0.75
CA GLU A 7 19.74 13.43 0.94
C GLU A 7 19.75 14.28 -0.34
N LYS A 8 19.95 13.67 -1.52
CA LYS A 8 19.89 14.37 -2.81
C LYS A 8 18.53 15.03 -3.02
N VAL A 9 17.44 14.29 -2.77
CA VAL A 9 16.09 14.83 -2.89
C VAL A 9 15.86 15.91 -1.84
N TRP A 10 16.23 15.69 -0.59
CA TRP A 10 16.11 16.71 0.46
C TRP A 10 16.80 18.02 0.08
N ASP A 11 18.08 17.95 -0.30
CA ASP A 11 18.90 19.13 -0.61
C ASP A 11 18.38 19.91 -1.82
N ALA A 12 17.81 19.24 -2.81
CA ALA A 12 17.18 19.88 -3.96
C ALA A 12 15.94 20.73 -3.59
N HIS A 13 15.30 20.45 -2.44
CA HIS A 13 14.04 21.09 -2.03
C HIS A 13 14.20 22.06 -0.87
N VAL A 14 15.40 22.26 -0.33
CA VAL A 14 15.59 23.21 0.77
C VAL A 14 15.42 24.65 0.29
N VAL A 15 14.39 25.31 0.81
CA VAL A 15 14.14 26.75 0.65
C VAL A 15 14.98 27.55 1.64
N ARG A 16 15.09 27.06 2.88
CA ARG A 16 15.92 27.64 3.94
C ARG A 16 16.48 26.53 4.82
N LYS A 17 17.81 26.47 4.94
CA LYS A 17 18.47 25.60 5.92
C LYS A 17 18.20 26.12 7.34
N GLY A 18 17.92 25.19 8.26
CA GLY A 18 17.81 25.46 9.69
C GLY A 18 19.16 25.84 10.28
N GLU A 19 19.14 26.69 11.31
CA GLU A 19 20.36 27.05 12.03
C GLU A 19 20.88 25.87 12.86
N VAL A 20 22.20 25.67 12.85
CA VAL A 20 22.87 24.68 13.69
C VAL A 20 23.34 25.38 14.97
N GLN A 21 22.87 24.90 16.12
CA GLN A 21 23.27 25.38 17.44
C GLN A 21 23.81 24.22 18.27
N GLY A 22 25.13 24.07 18.32
CA GLY A 22 25.78 22.96 19.00
C GLY A 22 25.52 21.63 18.28
N ALA A 23 24.95 20.66 18.99
CA ALA A 23 24.58 19.35 18.43
C ALA A 23 23.13 19.30 17.88
N GLU A 24 22.36 20.39 18.03
CA GLU A 24 20.98 20.47 17.53
C GLU A 24 20.91 21.32 16.27
N SER A 25 20.23 20.79 15.25
CA SER A 25 19.87 21.53 14.05
C SER A 25 18.39 21.88 14.12
N GLN A 26 18.07 23.17 13.93
CA GLN A 26 16.69 23.58 13.71
C GLN A 26 16.15 22.91 12.42
N PRO A 27 14.83 22.72 12.29
CA PRO A 27 14.24 22.21 11.07
C PRO A 27 14.64 23.01 9.81
N ASP A 28 14.85 22.30 8.70
CA ASP A 28 14.92 22.91 7.38
C ASP A 28 13.50 23.26 6.91
N LEU A 29 13.38 24.31 6.10
CA LEU A 29 12.15 24.62 5.38
C LEU A 29 12.26 24.07 3.96
N LEU A 30 11.41 23.09 3.62
CA LEU A 30 11.39 22.44 2.32
C LEU A 30 10.23 22.93 1.47
N TYR A 31 10.45 23.00 0.16
CA TYR A 31 9.39 23.16 -0.83
C TYR A 31 8.63 21.83 -1.00
N VAL A 32 7.32 21.93 -1.21
CA VAL A 32 6.44 20.78 -1.47
C VAL A 32 5.99 20.79 -2.93
N ASP A 33 6.31 19.76 -3.71
CA ASP A 33 5.93 19.69 -5.13
C ASP A 33 4.51 19.18 -5.35
N LEU A 34 4.03 18.29 -4.49
CA LEU A 34 2.70 17.71 -4.59
C LEU A 34 2.05 17.58 -3.21
N HIS A 35 0.85 18.14 -3.09
CA HIS A 35 0.01 17.99 -1.90
C HIS A 35 -1.25 17.20 -2.26
N LEU A 36 -1.37 15.98 -1.74
CA LEU A 36 -2.58 15.19 -1.86
C LEU A 36 -3.46 15.41 -0.63
N VAL A 37 -4.77 15.48 -0.83
CA VAL A 37 -5.74 15.69 0.25
C VAL A 37 -6.97 14.78 0.10
N HIS A 38 -7.62 14.49 1.21
CA HIS A 38 -8.81 13.64 1.30
C HIS A 38 -9.74 14.14 2.41
N GLU A 39 -10.90 13.53 2.57
CA GLU A 39 -11.99 14.09 3.39
C GLU A 39 -11.78 14.00 4.90
N VAL A 40 -10.78 13.25 5.39
CA VAL A 40 -10.63 12.98 6.83
C VAL A 40 -9.80 14.04 7.54
N THR A 41 -8.68 14.47 6.93
CA THR A 41 -7.67 15.31 7.61
C THR A 41 -7.55 16.71 7.04
N SER A 42 -8.10 16.96 5.86
CA SER A 42 -8.07 18.27 5.20
C SER A 42 -9.16 19.27 5.60
N PRO A 43 -10.37 18.89 6.09
CA PRO A 43 -11.44 19.87 6.38
C PRO A 43 -11.03 20.98 7.34
N GLN A 44 -10.32 20.66 8.43
CA GLN A 44 -9.88 21.65 9.41
C GLN A 44 -8.84 22.61 8.84
N ALA A 45 -7.97 22.13 7.95
CA ALA A 45 -6.96 22.97 7.30
C ALA A 45 -7.61 24.02 6.38
N PHE A 46 -8.61 23.63 5.59
CA PHE A 46 -9.40 24.57 4.79
C PHE A 46 -10.12 25.61 5.65
N GLU A 47 -10.71 25.20 6.77
CA GLU A 47 -11.33 26.13 7.72
C GLU A 47 -10.32 27.09 8.33
N GLY A 48 -9.11 26.62 8.68
CA GLY A 48 -8.02 27.46 9.17
C GLY A 48 -7.65 28.57 8.18
N LEU A 49 -7.52 28.26 6.89
CA LEU A 49 -7.30 29.26 5.84
C LEU A 49 -8.44 30.29 5.78
N ARG A 50 -9.69 29.81 5.82
CA ARG A 50 -10.89 30.66 5.74
C ARG A 50 -10.96 31.63 6.92
N LEU A 51 -10.77 31.15 8.14
CA LEU A 51 -10.75 31.97 9.35
C LEU A 51 -9.61 32.98 9.36
N ALA A 52 -8.45 32.62 8.79
CA ALA A 52 -7.30 33.50 8.65
C ALA A 52 -7.39 34.46 7.44
N GLY A 53 -8.44 34.35 6.60
CA GLY A 53 -8.57 35.13 5.37
C GLY A 53 -7.46 34.85 4.34
N ARG A 54 -6.94 33.61 4.31
CA ARG A 54 -5.83 33.20 3.44
C ARG A 54 -6.35 32.42 2.23
N PRO A 55 -5.81 32.68 1.01
CA PRO A 55 -6.04 31.78 -0.12
C PRO A 55 -5.20 30.50 0.03
N LEU A 56 -5.58 29.45 -0.69
CA LEU A 56 -4.71 28.29 -0.91
C LEU A 56 -3.60 28.68 -1.91
N ARG A 57 -2.35 28.38 -1.56
CA ARG A 57 -1.15 28.92 -2.24
C ARG A 57 -0.91 28.34 -3.63
N ARG A 58 -1.07 27.03 -3.81
CA ARG A 58 -0.89 26.32 -5.09
C ARG A 58 -2.02 25.30 -5.33
N PRO A 59 -3.20 25.77 -5.78
CA PRO A 59 -4.29 24.87 -6.14
C PRO A 59 -3.91 23.94 -7.31
N ASP A 60 -2.96 24.36 -8.14
CA ASP A 60 -2.40 23.57 -9.25
C ASP A 60 -1.47 22.43 -8.80
N LEU A 61 -0.95 22.48 -7.58
CA LEU A 61 -0.14 21.40 -6.96
C LEU A 61 -0.90 20.66 -5.86
N THR A 62 -2.21 20.91 -5.72
CA THR A 62 -3.07 20.27 -4.73
C THR A 62 -4.13 19.44 -5.42
N ILE A 63 -4.18 18.14 -5.13
CA ILE A 63 -5.17 17.21 -5.70
C ILE A 63 -5.95 16.53 -4.59
N ALA A 64 -7.27 16.49 -4.72
CA ALA A 64 -8.16 15.87 -3.76
C ALA A 64 -8.81 14.59 -4.32
N THR A 65 -9.10 13.64 -3.44
CA THR A 65 -9.91 12.45 -3.74
C THR A 65 -10.82 12.11 -2.57
N GLU A 66 -11.91 11.39 -2.84
CA GLU A 66 -12.76 10.77 -1.84
C GLU A 66 -12.35 9.29 -1.70
N ASP A 67 -11.95 8.82 -0.52
CA ASP A 67 -11.50 7.42 -0.38
C ASP A 67 -11.75 6.72 0.97
N HIS A 68 -11.59 7.38 2.12
CA HIS A 68 -11.73 6.72 3.45
C HIS A 68 -13.19 6.40 3.82
N ASN A 69 -14.09 7.34 3.59
CA ASN A 69 -15.52 7.27 3.93
C ASN A 69 -16.40 6.83 2.77
N THR A 70 -15.78 6.41 1.67
CA THR A 70 -16.50 5.95 0.49
C THR A 70 -17.15 4.59 0.73
N PRO A 71 -18.44 4.43 0.41
CA PRO A 71 -19.05 3.11 0.44
C PRO A 71 -18.51 2.28 -0.73
N THR A 72 -18.36 0.97 -0.52
CA THR A 72 -17.94 0.03 -1.58
C THR A 72 -19.12 -0.68 -2.24
N TRP A 73 -20.33 -0.32 -1.84
CA TRP A 73 -21.62 -0.72 -2.38
C TRP A 73 -22.48 0.50 -2.67
N ASP A 74 -23.44 0.36 -3.59
CA ASP A 74 -24.49 1.36 -3.80
C ASP A 74 -23.93 2.80 -3.93
N ILE A 75 -22.81 2.96 -4.66
CA ILE A 75 -22.08 4.23 -4.76
C ILE A 75 -22.90 5.35 -5.41
N ASP A 76 -23.99 4.99 -6.09
CA ASP A 76 -24.98 5.86 -6.71
C ASP A 76 -26.05 6.36 -5.73
N LYS A 77 -26.11 5.80 -4.52
CA LYS A 77 -27.06 6.20 -3.46
C LYS A 77 -26.41 7.18 -2.48
N PRO A 78 -27.22 7.97 -1.75
CA PRO A 78 -26.70 8.80 -0.66
C PRO A 78 -26.00 7.95 0.40
N ILE A 79 -24.81 8.39 0.83
CA ILE A 79 -24.00 7.72 1.86
C ILE A 79 -24.82 7.64 3.15
N ALA A 80 -25.17 6.43 3.60
CA ALA A 80 -26.11 6.23 4.70
C ALA A 80 -25.59 6.82 6.03
N ASP A 81 -24.31 6.62 6.34
CA ASP A 81 -23.69 7.15 7.56
C ASP A 81 -23.55 8.68 7.49
N LEU A 82 -24.08 9.37 8.51
CA LEU A 82 -24.15 10.83 8.53
C LEU A 82 -22.77 11.48 8.68
N THR A 83 -21.87 10.87 9.46
CA THR A 83 -20.51 11.39 9.66
C THR A 83 -19.72 11.32 8.36
N SER A 84 -19.72 10.14 7.73
CA SER A 84 -19.08 9.87 6.44
C SER A 84 -19.59 10.83 5.36
N ARG A 85 -20.92 11.00 5.27
CA ARG A 85 -21.54 11.94 4.33
C ARG A 85 -21.08 13.38 4.57
N THR A 86 -21.08 13.82 5.82
CA THR A 86 -20.68 15.19 6.20
C THR A 86 -19.24 15.47 5.82
N GLN A 87 -18.32 14.53 6.04
CA GLN A 87 -16.91 14.70 5.67
C GLN A 87 -16.73 14.82 4.16
N ILE A 88 -17.37 13.95 3.37
CA ILE A 88 -17.30 13.99 1.90
C ILE A 88 -17.94 15.28 1.34
N GLU A 89 -19.12 15.68 1.83
CA GLU A 89 -19.77 16.92 1.41
C GLU A 89 -18.93 18.16 1.77
N THR A 90 -18.25 18.13 2.92
CA THR A 90 -17.34 19.20 3.34
C THR A 90 -16.13 19.29 2.41
N LEU A 91 -15.51 18.16 2.04
CA LEU A 91 -14.42 18.15 1.07
C LEU A 91 -14.87 18.73 -0.28
N ARG A 92 -16.02 18.30 -0.80
CA ARG A 92 -16.59 18.83 -2.07
C ARG A 92 -16.78 20.34 -2.02
N ALA A 93 -17.35 20.86 -0.93
CA ALA A 93 -17.55 22.29 -0.74
C ALA A 93 -16.22 23.05 -0.70
N ASN A 94 -15.25 22.55 0.08
CA ASN A 94 -13.92 23.14 0.18
C ASN A 94 -13.18 23.14 -1.16
N CYS A 95 -13.16 22.02 -1.89
CA CYS A 95 -12.50 21.95 -3.19
C CYS A 95 -13.11 22.93 -4.20
N LYS A 96 -14.45 23.07 -4.20
CA LYS A 96 -15.14 24.06 -5.03
C LYS A 96 -14.79 25.50 -4.66
N GLU A 97 -14.75 25.82 -3.37
CA GLU A 97 -14.44 27.16 -2.87
C GLU A 97 -12.99 27.58 -3.17
N PHE A 98 -12.04 26.68 -2.95
CA PHE A 98 -10.60 26.95 -3.08
C PHE A 98 -10.04 26.61 -4.47
N GLY A 99 -10.87 26.10 -5.39
CA GLY A 99 -10.47 25.77 -6.76
C GLY A 99 -9.53 24.56 -6.86
N VAL A 100 -9.68 23.58 -5.97
CA VAL A 100 -8.88 22.35 -5.94
C VAL A 100 -9.54 21.28 -6.82
N ARG A 101 -8.77 20.59 -7.66
CA ARG A 101 -9.27 19.46 -8.44
C ARG A 101 -9.60 18.31 -7.49
N LEU A 102 -10.85 17.87 -7.52
CA LEU A 102 -11.37 16.73 -6.74
C LEU A 102 -11.77 15.58 -7.66
N HIS A 103 -11.22 14.39 -7.43
CA HIS A 103 -11.74 13.13 -7.96
C HIS A 103 -12.83 12.59 -7.02
N SER A 104 -14.07 13.00 -7.27
CA SER A 104 -15.22 12.61 -6.44
C SER A 104 -15.75 11.23 -6.82
N LEU A 105 -16.55 10.61 -5.94
CA LEU A 105 -17.31 9.41 -6.27
C LEU A 105 -18.04 9.55 -7.62
N GLY A 106 -17.84 8.55 -8.50
CA GLY A 106 -18.35 8.52 -9.88
C GLY A 106 -17.36 9.02 -10.94
N ASP A 107 -16.27 9.68 -10.56
CA ASP A 107 -15.15 9.96 -11.47
C ASP A 107 -14.38 8.65 -11.77
N ALA A 108 -14.06 8.40 -13.04
CA ALA A 108 -13.31 7.20 -13.46
C ALA A 108 -11.90 7.14 -12.86
N GLU A 109 -11.36 8.28 -12.43
CA GLU A 109 -10.05 8.38 -11.80
C GLU A 109 -10.12 8.45 -10.27
N GLN A 110 -11.31 8.37 -9.66
CA GLN A 110 -11.45 8.31 -8.20
C GLN A 110 -10.86 7.02 -7.64
N GLY A 111 -10.20 7.12 -6.49
CA GLY A 111 -9.63 5.98 -5.79
C GLY A 111 -8.90 6.41 -4.53
N ILE A 112 -8.25 5.44 -3.89
CA ILE A 112 -7.42 5.66 -2.71
C ILE A 112 -6.29 6.62 -3.06
N VAL A 113 -6.02 7.60 -2.19
CA VAL A 113 -5.11 8.71 -2.47
C VAL A 113 -3.72 8.26 -2.96
N HIS A 114 -3.20 7.17 -2.40
CA HIS A 114 -1.89 6.60 -2.76
C HIS A 114 -1.91 5.67 -3.99
N ILE A 115 -3.09 5.46 -4.59
CA ILE A 115 -3.28 4.77 -5.87
C ILE A 115 -3.39 5.81 -6.98
N ILE A 116 -4.17 6.88 -6.77
CA ILE A 116 -4.44 7.86 -7.83
C ILE A 116 -3.18 8.67 -8.22
N GLY A 117 -2.30 8.97 -7.27
CA GLY A 117 -1.07 9.73 -7.56
C GLY A 117 -0.19 9.03 -8.60
N PRO A 118 0.23 7.76 -8.36
CA PRO A 118 0.93 6.94 -9.33
C PRO A 118 0.12 6.67 -10.61
N GLN A 119 -1.18 6.38 -10.49
CA GLN A 119 -2.06 6.08 -11.63
C GLN A 119 -2.08 7.20 -12.66
N LEU A 120 -2.10 8.45 -12.19
CA LEU A 120 -2.17 9.65 -13.01
C LEU A 120 -0.79 10.16 -13.46
N GLY A 121 0.30 9.61 -12.93
CA GLY A 121 1.66 10.12 -13.17
C GLY A 121 1.96 11.41 -12.41
N LEU A 122 1.20 11.73 -11.36
CA LEU A 122 1.47 12.86 -10.46
C LEU A 122 2.71 12.59 -9.59
N THR A 123 2.93 11.32 -9.25
CA THR A 123 4.10 10.88 -8.49
C THR A 123 5.26 10.63 -9.44
N GLN A 124 6.31 11.44 -9.33
CA GLN A 124 7.49 11.36 -10.20
C GLN A 124 8.77 11.34 -9.37
N PRO A 125 9.89 10.85 -9.94
CA PRO A 125 11.15 10.82 -9.23
C PRO A 125 11.64 12.20 -8.81
N GLY A 126 12.20 12.25 -7.61
CA GLY A 126 12.80 13.46 -7.06
C GLY A 126 11.82 14.44 -6.42
N LEU A 127 10.50 14.22 -6.48
CA LEU A 127 9.53 15.13 -5.87
C LEU A 127 9.50 15.01 -4.34
N THR A 128 9.10 16.09 -3.67
CA THR A 128 8.55 16.04 -2.31
C THR A 128 7.02 15.92 -2.38
N VAL A 129 6.48 14.85 -1.77
CA VAL A 129 5.04 14.57 -1.78
C VAL A 129 4.52 14.52 -0.35
N VAL A 130 3.44 15.23 -0.06
CA VAL A 130 2.82 15.22 1.27
C VAL A 130 1.32 14.99 1.21
N CYS A 131 0.79 14.35 2.24
CA CYS A 131 -0.65 14.18 2.44
C CYS A 131 -0.93 14.03 3.93
N GLY A 132 -2.14 14.40 4.35
CA GLY A 132 -2.65 14.14 5.69
C GLY A 132 -2.91 12.64 6.00
N ASP A 133 -2.15 11.74 5.39
CA ASP A 133 -2.25 10.28 5.53
C ASP A 133 -0.86 9.67 5.71
N SER A 134 -0.73 8.71 6.62
CA SER A 134 0.57 8.12 6.99
C SER A 134 1.22 7.32 5.86
N HIS A 135 0.43 6.74 4.97
CA HIS A 135 0.89 5.84 3.89
C HIS A 135 1.34 6.59 2.63
N THR A 136 1.49 7.91 2.72
CA THR A 136 2.13 8.76 1.68
C THR A 136 3.51 8.24 1.30
N SER A 137 4.18 7.52 2.21
CA SER A 137 5.44 6.82 1.92
C SER A 137 5.38 5.93 0.68
N THR A 138 4.19 5.45 0.25
CA THR A 138 3.97 4.72 -1.02
C THR A 138 4.67 5.38 -2.22
N HIS A 139 4.62 6.71 -2.29
CA HIS A 139 5.14 7.48 -3.41
C HIS A 139 6.68 7.42 -3.52
N GLY A 140 7.38 7.04 -2.43
CA GLY A 140 8.82 6.87 -2.48
C GLY A 140 9.30 5.67 -3.31
N ALA A 141 8.39 4.79 -3.76
CA ALA A 141 8.70 3.78 -4.77
C ALA A 141 9.21 4.37 -6.10
N PHE A 142 8.95 5.67 -6.33
CA PHE A 142 9.41 6.43 -7.50
C PHE A 142 10.71 7.19 -7.24
N GLY A 143 11.29 7.10 -6.03
CA GLY A 143 12.39 7.95 -5.59
C GLY A 143 11.95 9.34 -5.17
N ALA A 144 10.68 9.52 -4.82
CA ALA A 144 10.15 10.75 -4.21
C ALA A 144 10.34 10.73 -2.68
N LEU A 145 10.62 11.87 -2.08
CA LEU A 145 10.59 12.00 -0.62
C LEU A 145 9.16 12.27 -0.18
N ALA A 146 8.47 11.21 0.25
CA ALA A 146 7.03 11.24 0.46
C ALA A 146 6.65 11.03 1.94
N LEU A 147 5.91 11.97 2.51
CA LEU A 147 5.72 12.09 3.97
C LEU A 147 4.24 12.26 4.33
N GLY A 148 3.78 11.45 5.28
CA GLY A 148 2.52 11.71 5.97
C GLY A 148 2.67 12.87 6.95
N ILE A 149 1.72 13.80 6.95
CA ILE A 149 1.77 15.03 7.75
C ILE A 149 0.51 15.21 8.60
N GLY A 150 0.62 15.96 9.70
CA GLY A 150 -0.52 16.27 10.57
C GLY A 150 -1.42 17.37 10.01
N THR A 151 -2.65 17.50 10.52
CA THR A 151 -3.61 18.54 10.07
C THR A 151 -3.05 19.97 10.12
N SER A 152 -2.27 20.33 11.15
CA SER A 152 -1.66 21.66 11.23
C SER A 152 -0.58 21.87 10.15
N GLU A 153 0.12 20.80 9.77
CA GLU A 153 1.10 20.83 8.68
C GLU A 153 0.38 20.90 7.32
N VAL A 154 -0.76 20.21 7.15
CA VAL A 154 -1.61 20.34 5.96
C VAL A 154 -2.01 21.81 5.75
N GLU A 155 -2.48 22.50 6.79
CA GLU A 155 -2.80 23.93 6.72
C GLU A 155 -1.56 24.76 6.35
N HIS A 156 -0.41 24.45 6.95
CA HIS A 156 0.84 25.16 6.68
C HIS A 156 1.27 25.02 5.21
N VAL A 157 1.20 23.81 4.65
CA VAL A 157 1.49 23.56 3.24
C VAL A 157 0.48 24.29 2.35
N MET A 158 -0.82 24.22 2.66
CA MET A 158 -1.82 24.96 1.88
C MET A 158 -1.57 26.48 1.89
N ALA A 159 -1.09 27.04 3.01
CA ALA A 159 -0.83 28.47 3.14
C ALA A 159 0.49 28.91 2.47
N THR A 160 1.50 28.04 2.41
CA THR A 160 2.89 28.44 2.09
C THR A 160 3.54 27.68 0.95
N GLN A 161 3.05 26.49 0.62
CA GLN A 161 3.70 25.47 -0.22
C GLN A 161 5.06 25.01 0.33
N THR A 162 5.25 25.11 1.63
CA THR A 162 6.48 24.68 2.30
C THR A 162 6.17 23.88 3.56
N LEU A 163 7.15 23.13 4.05
CA LEU A 163 7.05 22.39 5.29
C LEU A 163 8.35 22.46 6.09
N SER A 164 8.22 22.67 7.40
CA SER A 164 9.33 22.73 8.35
C SER A 164 9.63 21.33 8.89
N LEU A 165 10.76 20.73 8.47
CA LEU A 165 11.09 19.35 8.78
C LEU A 165 12.47 19.24 9.43
N LYS A 166 12.54 18.48 10.53
CA LYS A 166 13.84 18.10 11.11
C LYS A 166 14.58 17.18 10.14
N PRO A 167 15.91 17.28 10.00
CA PRO A 167 16.70 16.30 9.26
C PRO A 167 16.44 14.87 9.74
N PHE A 168 16.61 13.90 8.83
CA PHE A 168 16.45 12.47 9.09
C PHE A 168 17.80 11.78 9.18
N LYS A 169 17.79 10.53 9.66
CA LYS A 169 18.88 9.57 9.46
C LYS A 169 18.60 8.66 8.27
N THR A 170 19.62 8.01 7.72
CA THR A 170 19.49 7.12 6.56
C THR A 170 19.65 5.66 6.97
N MET A 171 18.78 4.78 6.48
CA MET A 171 18.91 3.34 6.70
C MET A 171 18.80 2.58 5.38
N ALA A 172 19.83 1.80 5.04
CA ALA A 172 19.77 0.91 3.89
C ALA A 172 19.08 -0.41 4.26
N ILE A 173 18.04 -0.77 3.52
CA ILE A 173 17.44 -2.10 3.53
C ILE A 173 17.88 -2.83 2.26
N THR A 174 18.92 -3.64 2.38
CA THR A 174 19.52 -4.38 1.27
C THR A 174 18.91 -5.78 1.18
N VAL A 175 18.27 -6.08 0.06
CA VAL A 175 17.67 -7.39 -0.23
C VAL A 175 18.31 -7.97 -1.50
N GLU A 176 19.17 -8.97 -1.33
CA GLU A 176 19.89 -9.62 -2.43
C GLU A 176 19.37 -11.05 -2.66
N GLY A 177 19.44 -11.55 -3.90
CA GLY A 177 18.96 -12.88 -4.28
C GLY A 177 17.69 -12.81 -5.15
N THR A 178 17.02 -13.95 -5.31
CA THR A 178 15.81 -14.10 -6.13
C THR A 178 14.64 -14.65 -5.32
N LEU A 179 13.49 -13.98 -5.39
CA LEU A 179 12.29 -14.46 -4.68
C LEU A 179 11.82 -15.80 -5.25
N LYS A 180 11.54 -16.75 -4.35
CA LYS A 180 10.94 -18.05 -4.70
C LYS A 180 9.51 -17.89 -5.23
N PRO A 181 8.99 -18.84 -6.02
CA PRO A 181 7.59 -18.86 -6.41
C PRO A 181 6.66 -18.77 -5.19
N GLY A 182 5.66 -17.88 -5.27
CA GLY A 182 4.72 -17.63 -4.17
C GLY A 182 5.21 -16.62 -3.12
N VAL A 183 6.44 -16.12 -3.23
CA VAL A 183 6.96 -15.00 -2.41
C VAL A 183 6.85 -13.70 -3.19
N THR A 184 6.43 -12.64 -2.52
CA THR A 184 6.10 -11.33 -3.11
C THR A 184 6.77 -10.19 -2.35
N SER A 185 6.63 -8.97 -2.86
CA SER A 185 7.08 -7.75 -2.18
C SER A 185 6.44 -7.55 -0.80
N LYS A 186 5.20 -8.02 -0.60
CA LYS A 186 4.52 -7.99 0.69
C LYS A 186 5.24 -8.84 1.73
N ASP A 187 5.80 -9.97 1.32
CA ASP A 187 6.56 -10.87 2.20
C ASP A 187 7.91 -10.24 2.57
N ILE A 188 8.59 -9.56 1.62
CA ILE A 188 9.81 -8.78 1.90
C ILE A 188 9.54 -7.76 3.02
N ILE A 189 8.53 -6.91 2.84
CA ILE A 189 8.33 -5.79 3.78
C ILE A 189 7.84 -6.26 5.15
N LEU A 190 7.01 -7.32 5.22
CA LEU A 190 6.66 -7.93 6.50
C LEU A 190 7.88 -8.55 7.20
N ALA A 191 8.78 -9.22 6.47
CA ALA A 191 10.02 -9.74 7.03
C ALA A 191 10.95 -8.63 7.54
N VAL A 192 11.03 -7.50 6.81
CA VAL A 192 11.77 -6.30 7.26
C VAL A 192 11.17 -5.79 8.58
N ILE A 193 9.86 -5.58 8.64
CA ILE A 193 9.18 -5.06 9.84
C ILE A 193 9.30 -6.03 11.03
N ALA A 194 9.22 -7.34 10.79
CA ALA A 194 9.45 -8.34 11.85
C ALA A 194 10.89 -8.31 12.36
N LYS A 195 11.87 -8.05 11.47
CA LYS A 195 13.30 -7.99 11.82
C LYS A 195 13.67 -6.76 12.64
N ILE A 196 13.11 -5.59 12.32
CA ILE A 196 13.47 -4.32 12.99
C ILE A 196 12.41 -3.82 13.98
N GLY A 197 11.24 -4.47 14.02
CA GLY A 197 10.10 -4.07 14.83
C GLY A 197 9.38 -2.83 14.31
N THR A 198 8.26 -2.49 14.95
CA THR A 198 7.42 -1.34 14.56
C THR A 198 8.02 0.03 14.89
N GLY A 199 9.12 0.06 15.65
CA GLY A 199 9.88 1.26 15.97
C GLY A 199 11.29 1.31 15.37
N GLY A 200 11.72 0.27 14.64
CA GLY A 200 13.11 0.14 14.17
C GLY A 200 13.54 1.21 13.18
N GLY A 201 12.61 1.74 12.39
CA GLY A 201 12.82 2.82 11.44
C GLY A 201 12.65 4.23 12.03
N GLN A 202 12.39 4.38 13.33
CA GLN A 202 12.07 5.69 13.90
C GLN A 202 13.18 6.73 13.67
N GLY A 203 12.83 7.83 13.00
CA GLY A 203 13.77 8.91 12.65
C GLY A 203 14.58 8.66 11.37
N TYR A 204 14.42 7.50 10.73
CA TYR A 204 15.09 7.15 9.49
C TYR A 204 14.21 7.35 8.26
N VAL A 205 14.83 7.65 7.14
CA VAL A 205 14.32 7.33 5.80
C VAL A 205 14.94 5.99 5.39
N LEU A 206 14.09 5.02 5.03
CA LEU A 206 14.53 3.72 4.55
C LEU A 206 14.81 3.78 3.05
N GLU A 207 15.97 3.32 2.62
CA GLU A 207 16.26 3.11 1.20
C GLU A 207 16.30 1.61 0.90
N TYR A 208 15.37 1.15 0.08
CA TYR A 208 15.29 -0.25 -0.33
C TYR A 208 16.14 -0.47 -1.59
N ARG A 209 17.09 -1.41 -1.48
CA ARG A 209 18.09 -1.68 -2.52
C ARG A 209 18.39 -3.18 -2.63
N GLY A 210 19.17 -3.53 -3.65
CA GLY A 210 19.60 -4.91 -3.91
C GLY A 210 18.88 -5.55 -5.10
N SER A 211 19.36 -6.71 -5.53
CA SER A 211 18.88 -7.40 -6.74
C SER A 211 17.40 -7.75 -6.68
N ALA A 212 16.90 -8.20 -5.52
CA ALA A 212 15.50 -8.54 -5.35
C ALA A 212 14.60 -7.31 -5.52
N ILE A 213 14.99 -6.15 -4.96
CA ILE A 213 14.23 -4.89 -5.09
C ILE A 213 14.23 -4.39 -6.54
N ARG A 214 15.38 -4.44 -7.23
CA ARG A 214 15.47 -4.03 -8.65
C ARG A 214 14.59 -4.89 -9.56
N ALA A 215 14.44 -6.18 -9.25
CA ALA A 215 13.61 -7.10 -10.02
C ALA A 215 12.09 -6.89 -9.84
N LEU A 216 11.65 -6.09 -8.85
CA LEU A 216 10.24 -5.83 -8.60
C LEU A 216 9.62 -4.89 -9.66
N SER A 217 8.35 -5.13 -9.97
CA SER A 217 7.49 -4.18 -10.68
C SER A 217 7.32 -2.88 -9.87
N MET A 218 6.83 -1.82 -10.52
CA MET A 218 6.51 -0.58 -9.80
C MET A 218 5.42 -0.76 -8.73
N GLU A 219 4.41 -1.56 -9.03
CA GLU A 219 3.31 -1.85 -8.09
C GLU A 219 3.81 -2.61 -6.86
N ALA A 220 4.74 -3.56 -7.05
CA ALA A 220 5.40 -4.27 -5.98
C ALA A 220 6.33 -3.37 -5.14
N ARG A 221 7.04 -2.43 -5.76
CA ARG A 221 7.84 -1.40 -5.03
C ARG A 221 6.93 -0.49 -4.19
N MET A 222 5.76 -0.12 -4.71
CA MET A 222 4.76 0.66 -3.97
C MET A 222 4.27 -0.08 -2.72
N THR A 223 4.07 -1.41 -2.76
CA THR A 223 3.75 -2.22 -1.57
C THR A 223 4.82 -2.07 -0.48
N ILE A 224 6.11 -2.10 -0.84
CA ILE A 224 7.23 -1.98 0.12
C ILE A 224 7.26 -0.59 0.74
N CYS A 225 7.27 0.45 -0.08
CA CYS A 225 7.34 1.83 0.40
C CYS A 225 6.08 2.25 1.17
N ASN A 226 4.91 1.70 0.84
CA ASN A 226 3.68 1.90 1.60
C ASN A 226 3.88 1.50 3.07
N MET A 227 4.46 0.32 3.30
CA MET A 227 4.57 -0.24 4.65
C MET A 227 5.82 0.20 5.44
N SER A 228 6.62 1.13 4.93
CA SER A 228 7.75 1.70 5.68
C SER A 228 7.31 2.35 7.00
N ILE A 229 6.11 2.95 7.01
CA ILE A 229 5.57 3.60 8.21
C ILE A 229 5.19 2.58 9.30
N GLU A 230 4.90 1.33 8.93
CA GLU A 230 4.68 0.24 9.89
C GLU A 230 5.96 -0.21 10.60
N ALA A 231 7.14 0.10 10.04
CA ALA A 231 8.41 -0.01 10.74
C ALA A 231 8.76 1.25 11.57
N GLY A 232 7.88 2.26 11.57
CA GLY A 232 8.10 3.54 12.25
C GLY A 232 8.98 4.53 11.45
N ALA A 233 9.29 4.22 10.19
CA ALA A 233 10.10 5.10 9.35
C ALA A 233 9.39 6.39 8.96
N ARG A 234 10.16 7.43 8.64
CA ARG A 234 9.61 8.68 8.12
C ARG A 234 9.12 8.55 6.68
N ALA A 235 9.89 7.82 5.87
CA ALA A 235 9.60 7.51 4.49
C ALA A 235 10.33 6.23 4.08
N GLY A 236 9.95 5.66 2.95
CA GLY A 236 10.66 4.58 2.28
C GLY A 236 10.87 4.90 0.81
N MET A 237 12.08 4.70 0.29
CA MET A 237 12.45 5.09 -1.07
C MET A 237 13.10 3.95 -1.84
N VAL A 238 12.82 3.88 -3.14
CA VAL A 238 13.52 3.05 -4.12
C VAL A 238 14.10 3.98 -5.18
N ALA A 239 15.35 3.78 -5.57
CA ALA A 239 15.95 4.56 -6.65
C ALA A 239 15.21 4.30 -7.98
N PRO A 240 14.81 5.34 -8.72
CA PRO A 240 14.20 5.19 -10.03
C PRO A 240 15.14 4.50 -11.02
N ASP A 241 14.58 3.62 -11.83
CA ASP A 241 15.26 2.94 -12.92
C ASP A 241 14.33 2.82 -14.15
N ASP A 242 14.73 2.03 -15.13
CA ASP A 242 13.95 1.86 -16.37
C ASP A 242 12.53 1.36 -16.09
N THR A 243 12.31 0.50 -15.08
CA THR A 243 10.98 0.06 -14.65
C THR A 243 10.12 1.24 -14.19
N THR A 244 10.73 2.22 -13.50
CA THR A 244 10.04 3.45 -13.10
C THR A 244 9.68 4.31 -14.29
N PHE A 245 10.59 4.46 -15.26
CA PHE A 245 10.36 5.29 -16.45
C PHE A 245 9.31 4.68 -17.36
N GLU A 246 9.34 3.37 -17.57
CA GLU A 246 8.33 2.66 -18.36
C GLU A 246 6.93 2.79 -17.76
N TYR A 247 6.81 2.71 -16.43
CA TYR A 247 5.53 2.89 -15.74
C TYR A 247 4.96 4.31 -15.90
N LEU A 248 5.82 5.33 -15.88
CA LEU A 248 5.41 6.74 -15.98
C LEU A 248 5.13 7.21 -17.41
N LYS A 249 5.72 6.54 -18.40
CA LYS A 249 5.57 6.93 -19.80
C LYS A 249 4.09 6.96 -20.18
N ASP A 250 3.71 8.01 -20.92
CA ASP A 250 2.35 8.25 -21.42
C ASP A 250 1.27 8.43 -20.33
N LYS A 251 1.64 8.54 -19.05
CA LYS A 251 0.69 8.88 -17.99
C LYS A 251 0.19 10.32 -18.13
N PRO A 252 -1.06 10.62 -17.73
CA PRO A 252 -1.69 11.93 -17.99
C PRO A 252 -0.89 13.15 -17.50
N HIS A 253 -0.15 13.01 -16.40
CA HIS A 253 0.66 14.08 -15.82
C HIS A 253 2.17 13.90 -15.98
N ALA A 254 2.61 12.86 -16.69
CA ALA A 254 4.03 12.68 -16.99
C ALA A 254 4.50 13.70 -18.04
N PRO A 255 5.77 14.15 -17.97
CA PRO A 255 6.38 14.99 -19.01
C PRO A 255 6.27 14.37 -20.40
N GLN A 256 6.28 15.19 -21.45
CA GLN A 256 6.08 14.75 -22.83
C GLN A 256 7.15 15.34 -23.75
N GLY A 257 7.49 14.65 -24.84
CA GLY A 257 8.44 15.14 -25.84
C GLY A 257 9.82 15.43 -25.24
N GLU A 258 10.38 16.61 -25.53
CA GLU A 258 11.71 17.02 -25.04
C GLU A 258 11.77 17.09 -23.50
N ASP A 259 10.68 17.44 -22.83
CA ASP A 259 10.60 17.47 -21.36
C ASP A 259 10.68 16.06 -20.77
N TRP A 260 10.17 15.04 -21.47
CA TRP A 260 10.31 13.63 -21.08
C TRP A 260 11.77 13.19 -21.14
N ASP A 261 12.45 13.49 -22.24
CA ASP A 261 13.85 13.10 -22.42
C ASP A 261 14.75 13.76 -21.36
N ALA A 262 14.52 15.05 -21.09
CA ALA A 262 15.23 15.78 -20.03
C ALA A 262 14.91 15.24 -18.62
N ALA A 263 13.65 14.90 -18.35
CA ALA A 263 13.24 14.31 -17.09
C ALA A 263 13.91 12.95 -16.87
N VAL A 264 13.91 12.07 -17.85
CA VAL A 264 14.58 10.75 -17.75
C VAL A 264 16.08 10.90 -17.56
N GLU A 265 16.75 11.83 -18.26
CA GLU A 265 18.17 12.11 -18.03
C GLU A 265 18.43 12.53 -16.58
N ASN A 266 17.63 13.45 -16.04
CA ASN A 266 17.73 13.86 -14.64
C ASN A 266 17.44 12.72 -13.67
N TRP A 267 16.36 11.96 -13.89
CA TRP A 267 15.93 10.89 -12.99
C TRP A 267 16.98 9.77 -12.89
N ARG A 268 17.74 9.50 -13.95
CA ARG A 268 18.87 8.55 -13.90
C ARG A 268 19.97 8.95 -12.92
N THR A 269 20.06 10.23 -12.55
CA THR A 269 21.02 10.72 -11.55
C THR A 269 20.53 10.55 -10.11
N LEU A 270 19.23 10.29 -9.92
CA LEU A 270 18.59 10.10 -8.62
C LEU A 270 18.82 8.67 -8.12
N ARG A 271 20.07 8.36 -7.78
CA ARG A 271 20.44 7.14 -7.06
C ARG A 271 21.46 7.48 -5.99
N THR A 272 21.55 6.66 -4.97
CA THR A 272 22.64 6.77 -3.98
C THR A 272 24.00 6.65 -4.66
N ASP A 273 24.92 7.53 -4.26
CA ASP A 273 26.31 7.51 -4.73
C ASP A 273 27.06 6.27 -4.21
N ASP A 274 28.03 5.79 -4.98
CA ASP A 274 28.72 4.53 -4.68
C ASP A 274 29.56 4.59 -3.37
N ASP A 275 29.96 5.80 -2.93
CA ASP A 275 30.69 6.06 -1.69
C ASP A 275 29.82 6.69 -0.58
N ALA A 276 28.50 6.70 -0.73
CA ALA A 276 27.58 7.17 0.31
C ALA A 276 27.57 6.22 1.52
N VAL A 277 27.40 6.79 2.71
CA VAL A 277 27.36 6.05 3.98
C VAL A 277 25.97 6.17 4.58
N PHE A 278 25.40 5.03 5.00
CA PHE A 278 24.13 5.01 5.73
C PHE A 278 24.38 5.01 7.23
N ASP A 279 23.50 5.66 8.00
CA ASP A 279 23.57 5.62 9.47
C ASP A 279 23.30 4.22 10.04
N ALA A 280 22.52 3.41 9.31
CA ALA A 280 22.21 2.02 9.65
C ALA A 280 22.02 1.15 8.40
N GLU A 281 22.29 -0.14 8.53
CA GLU A 281 22.08 -1.11 7.43
C GLU A 281 21.38 -2.37 7.94
N VAL A 282 20.45 -2.87 7.13
CA VAL A 282 19.72 -4.11 7.35
C VAL A 282 19.84 -4.94 6.09
N PHE A 283 20.23 -6.21 6.25
CA PHE A 283 20.35 -7.16 5.15
C PHE A 283 19.30 -8.27 5.25
N LEU A 284 18.70 -8.63 4.11
CA LEU A 284 17.86 -9.81 3.94
C LEU A 284 18.32 -10.59 2.70
N ASP A 285 18.35 -11.91 2.82
CA ASP A 285 18.55 -12.82 1.69
C ASP A 285 17.19 -13.20 1.09
N ALA A 286 16.93 -12.78 -0.15
CA ALA A 286 15.70 -13.09 -0.85
C ALA A 286 15.55 -14.58 -1.19
N ASP A 287 16.65 -15.30 -1.33
CA ASP A 287 16.63 -16.75 -1.61
C ASP A 287 16.18 -17.54 -0.38
N GLU A 288 16.26 -16.95 0.82
CA GLU A 288 15.78 -17.54 2.07
C GLU A 288 14.32 -17.18 2.40
N LEU A 289 13.76 -16.14 1.75
CA LEU A 289 12.40 -15.72 2.02
C LEU A 289 11.36 -16.78 1.60
N GLU A 290 10.31 -16.84 2.40
CA GLU A 290 9.11 -17.66 2.20
C GLU A 290 7.88 -16.76 2.35
N PRO A 291 6.68 -17.21 1.93
CA PRO A 291 5.46 -16.45 2.20
C PRO A 291 5.35 -16.12 3.69
N PHE A 292 4.98 -14.88 4.02
CA PHE A 292 5.05 -14.33 5.38
C PHE A 292 3.67 -13.95 5.88
N VAL A 293 3.47 -14.00 7.20
CA VAL A 293 2.16 -13.71 7.81
C VAL A 293 2.32 -13.13 9.22
N THR A 294 1.46 -12.19 9.60
CA THR A 294 1.39 -11.74 10.99
C THR A 294 0.61 -12.74 11.85
N TRP A 295 1.13 -13.09 13.02
CA TRP A 295 0.42 -13.94 14.00
C TRP A 295 -0.25 -13.12 15.11
N GLY A 296 0.29 -11.93 15.40
CA GLY A 296 -0.16 -11.09 16.51
C GLY A 296 -1.01 -9.87 16.10
N THR A 297 -0.93 -8.81 16.89
CA THR A 297 -1.78 -7.60 16.80
C THR A 297 -1.06 -6.39 16.21
N ASN A 298 0.13 -6.57 15.66
CA ASN A 298 0.80 -5.51 14.89
C ASN A 298 1.70 -6.10 13.79
N PRO A 299 2.13 -5.28 12.81
CA PRO A 299 2.93 -5.76 11.67
C PRO A 299 4.31 -6.32 12.03
N GLY A 300 4.87 -5.97 13.19
CA GLY A 300 6.14 -6.53 13.69
C GLY A 300 6.00 -7.94 14.28
N GLN A 301 4.78 -8.38 14.60
CA GLN A 301 4.51 -9.73 15.08
C GLN A 301 4.20 -10.65 13.90
N GLY A 302 5.21 -10.94 13.09
CA GLY A 302 5.11 -11.83 11.94
C GLY A 302 6.17 -12.93 11.90
N VAL A 303 5.84 -13.98 11.15
CA VAL A 303 6.65 -15.18 10.96
C VAL A 303 6.49 -15.69 9.52
N SER A 304 7.39 -16.57 9.08
CA SER A 304 7.17 -17.31 7.84
C SER A 304 5.92 -18.17 7.97
N LEU A 305 5.12 -18.26 6.90
CA LEU A 305 3.87 -19.02 6.89
C LEU A 305 4.07 -20.52 7.15
N SER A 306 5.27 -21.05 6.91
CA SER A 306 5.65 -22.43 7.24
C SER A 306 5.87 -22.67 8.74
N GLN A 307 5.99 -21.62 9.56
CA GLN A 307 6.26 -21.70 10.99
C GLN A 307 4.98 -21.85 11.82
N ALA A 308 5.17 -21.96 13.13
CA ALA A 308 4.09 -21.99 14.12
C ALA A 308 3.96 -20.66 14.85
N VAL A 309 2.81 -20.46 15.50
CA VAL A 309 2.55 -19.34 16.42
C VAL A 309 3.60 -19.36 17.54
N PRO A 310 4.34 -18.26 17.77
CA PRO A 310 5.33 -18.17 18.84
C PRO A 310 4.75 -18.37 20.24
N SER A 311 5.59 -18.86 21.15
CA SER A 311 5.33 -18.94 22.59
C SER A 311 5.90 -17.71 23.31
N PRO A 312 5.30 -17.26 24.43
CA PRO A 312 5.95 -16.28 25.31
C PRO A 312 7.36 -16.71 25.74
N ASP A 313 7.61 -18.02 25.88
CA ASP A 313 8.94 -18.55 26.24
C ASP A 313 10.00 -18.36 25.15
N ASP A 314 9.62 -18.02 23.91
CA ASP A 314 10.54 -17.73 22.81
C ASP A 314 11.21 -16.35 22.93
N PHE A 315 10.67 -15.48 23.81
CA PHE A 315 11.15 -14.10 23.97
C PHE A 315 11.97 -13.95 25.25
N ALA A 316 13.12 -13.26 25.16
CA ALA A 316 13.99 -13.03 26.32
C ALA A 316 13.58 -11.80 27.15
N ASP A 317 13.07 -10.74 26.50
CA ASP A 317 12.63 -9.51 27.18
C ASP A 317 11.23 -9.68 27.77
N GLU A 318 11.04 -9.29 29.03
CA GLU A 318 9.77 -9.47 29.75
C GLU A 318 8.63 -8.62 29.15
N ASN A 319 8.91 -7.47 28.51
CA ASN A 319 7.88 -6.71 27.82
C ASN A 319 7.43 -7.42 26.54
N ASP A 320 8.37 -8.03 25.82
CA ASP A 320 8.06 -8.82 24.62
C ASP A 320 7.25 -10.07 24.97
N LYS A 321 7.57 -10.76 26.08
CA LYS A 321 6.74 -11.86 26.61
C LYS A 321 5.31 -11.40 26.89
N ALA A 322 5.16 -10.32 27.66
CA ALA A 322 3.84 -9.78 27.99
C ALA A 322 3.09 -9.29 26.75
N ALA A 323 3.79 -8.77 25.73
CA ALA A 323 3.20 -8.38 24.46
C ALA A 323 2.75 -9.60 23.64
N CYS A 324 3.52 -10.69 23.66
CA CYS A 324 3.15 -11.98 23.06
C CYS A 324 1.89 -12.54 23.74
N GLU A 325 1.84 -12.63 25.06
CA GLU A 325 0.68 -13.13 25.82
C GLU A 325 -0.61 -12.36 25.47
N ARG A 326 -0.55 -11.02 25.49
CA ARG A 326 -1.71 -10.18 25.11
C ARG A 326 -2.13 -10.40 23.66
N ALA A 327 -1.16 -10.51 22.75
CA ALA A 327 -1.45 -10.75 21.35
C ALA A 327 -2.13 -12.11 21.13
N LEU A 328 -1.66 -13.17 21.81
CA LEU A 328 -2.25 -14.51 21.76
C LEU A 328 -3.68 -14.51 22.31
N GLU A 329 -3.93 -13.81 23.42
CA GLU A 329 -5.27 -13.65 24.00
C GLU A 329 -6.21 -12.94 23.02
N TYR A 330 -5.81 -11.78 22.50
CA TYR A 330 -6.63 -11.02 21.54
C TYR A 330 -6.92 -11.84 20.28
N MET A 331 -5.88 -12.43 19.71
CA MET A 331 -5.96 -13.24 18.50
C MET A 331 -6.60 -14.60 18.74
N ALA A 332 -6.88 -14.99 19.98
CA ALA A 332 -7.29 -16.34 20.40
C ALA A 332 -6.53 -17.42 19.64
N LEU A 333 -5.21 -17.43 19.86
CA LEU A 333 -4.29 -18.42 19.31
C LEU A 333 -3.56 -19.13 20.44
N ASP A 334 -3.38 -20.43 20.28
CA ASP A 334 -2.51 -21.23 21.15
C ASP A 334 -1.09 -21.25 20.58
N ALA A 335 -0.09 -21.05 21.44
CA ALA A 335 1.32 -21.16 21.06
C ALA A 335 1.62 -22.55 20.47
N GLY A 336 2.49 -22.59 19.46
CA GLY A 336 2.85 -23.81 18.74
C GLY A 336 1.84 -24.27 17.68
N THR A 337 0.69 -23.62 17.55
CA THR A 337 -0.25 -23.88 16.44
C THR A 337 0.45 -23.58 15.10
N PRO A 338 0.54 -24.53 14.15
CA PRO A 338 1.08 -24.22 12.82
C PRO A 338 0.28 -23.09 12.16
N MET A 339 0.96 -22.09 11.58
CA MET A 339 0.26 -20.95 10.98
C MET A 339 -0.74 -21.42 9.90
N LYS A 340 -0.39 -22.47 9.15
CA LYS A 340 -1.24 -23.06 8.10
C LYS A 340 -2.49 -23.79 8.58
N ASP A 341 -2.62 -24.04 9.89
CA ASP A 341 -3.80 -24.68 10.50
C ASP A 341 -4.81 -23.64 11.02
N ILE A 342 -4.44 -22.35 11.02
CA ILE A 342 -5.31 -21.27 11.48
C ILE A 342 -6.42 -21.04 10.45
N ARG A 343 -7.66 -21.35 10.86
CA ARG A 343 -8.88 -21.11 10.08
C ARG A 343 -9.27 -19.64 10.11
N VAL A 344 -9.68 -19.10 8.96
CA VAL A 344 -10.19 -17.73 8.83
C VAL A 344 -11.66 -17.74 8.40
N ASP A 345 -12.36 -16.65 8.70
CA ASP A 345 -13.76 -16.43 8.33
C ASP A 345 -13.87 -15.51 7.11
N THR A 346 -12.96 -14.53 7.01
CA THR A 346 -12.95 -13.54 5.94
C THR A 346 -11.58 -13.48 5.25
N VAL A 347 -11.59 -13.25 3.94
CA VAL A 347 -10.43 -12.89 3.15
C VAL A 347 -10.67 -11.52 2.54
N PHE A 348 -9.76 -10.58 2.78
CA PHE A 348 -9.83 -9.22 2.22
C PHE A 348 -8.67 -8.98 1.26
N LEU A 349 -9.01 -8.83 -0.01
CA LEU A 349 -8.11 -8.40 -1.07
C LEU A 349 -8.44 -6.94 -1.43
N GLY A 350 -7.64 -6.00 -0.94
CA GLY A 350 -7.87 -4.57 -1.13
C GLY A 350 -6.83 -3.70 -0.41
N SER A 351 -7.16 -2.41 -0.25
CA SER A 351 -6.33 -1.33 0.34
C SER A 351 -5.29 -0.70 -0.59
N CYS A 352 -4.75 0.47 -0.23
CA CYS A 352 -3.65 1.12 -0.97
C CYS A 352 -2.37 0.27 -1.09
N THR A 353 -2.21 -0.75 -0.26
CA THR A 353 -1.03 -1.61 -0.25
C THR A 353 -1.06 -2.62 -1.40
N ASN A 354 -2.20 -3.29 -1.59
CA ASN A 354 -2.36 -4.41 -2.53
C ASN A 354 -3.80 -4.46 -3.08
N SER A 355 -4.10 -3.61 -4.06
CA SER A 355 -5.38 -3.55 -4.77
C SER A 355 -5.24 -3.01 -6.20
N ARG A 356 -4.02 -3.03 -6.72
CA ARG A 356 -3.70 -2.59 -8.07
C ARG A 356 -3.97 -3.73 -9.06
N ILE A 357 -3.84 -3.45 -10.35
CA ILE A 357 -4.22 -4.42 -11.37
C ILE A 357 -3.35 -5.68 -11.31
N GLU A 358 -2.06 -5.58 -10.96
CA GLU A 358 -1.21 -6.78 -10.81
C GLU A 358 -1.67 -7.67 -9.65
N ASP A 359 -2.06 -7.07 -8.51
CA ASP A 359 -2.52 -7.81 -7.33
C ASP A 359 -3.79 -8.61 -7.67
N LEU A 360 -4.71 -7.99 -8.42
CA LEU A 360 -5.96 -8.61 -8.85
C LEU A 360 -5.70 -9.74 -9.85
N ARG A 361 -4.81 -9.55 -10.83
CA ARG A 361 -4.44 -10.60 -11.79
C ARG A 361 -3.84 -11.81 -11.09
N ILE A 362 -2.87 -11.58 -10.21
CA ILE A 362 -2.19 -12.65 -9.46
C ILE A 362 -3.19 -13.45 -8.61
N ALA A 363 -4.10 -12.78 -7.91
CA ALA A 363 -5.12 -13.45 -7.12
C ALA A 363 -6.13 -14.22 -8.01
N ALA A 364 -6.55 -13.62 -9.13
CA ALA A 364 -7.45 -14.24 -10.09
C ALA A 364 -6.85 -15.52 -10.70
N ASP A 365 -5.56 -15.51 -11.04
CA ASP A 365 -4.85 -16.67 -11.60
C ASP A 365 -4.81 -17.85 -10.63
N ILE A 366 -4.73 -17.59 -9.32
CA ILE A 366 -4.73 -18.63 -8.30
C ILE A 366 -6.11 -19.26 -8.15
N ILE A 367 -7.18 -18.45 -8.12
CA ILE A 367 -8.54 -18.94 -7.84
C ILE A 367 -9.29 -19.46 -9.07
N ARG A 368 -8.82 -19.13 -10.28
CA ARG A 368 -9.50 -19.51 -11.53
C ARG A 368 -9.70 -21.03 -11.62
N GLY A 369 -10.94 -21.45 -11.86
CA GLY A 369 -11.30 -22.86 -11.96
C GLY A 369 -11.29 -23.61 -10.62
N ARG A 370 -11.11 -22.91 -9.48
CA ARG A 370 -11.20 -23.47 -8.14
C ARG A 370 -12.53 -23.15 -7.49
N VAL A 371 -12.79 -23.77 -6.35
CA VAL A 371 -13.97 -23.54 -5.53
C VAL A 371 -13.51 -22.94 -4.20
N LYS A 372 -14.18 -21.87 -3.76
CA LYS A 372 -13.94 -21.21 -2.47
C LYS A 372 -14.42 -22.10 -1.32
N ASP A 373 -13.74 -22.04 -0.17
CA ASP A 373 -14.29 -22.62 1.06
C ASP A 373 -15.69 -22.01 1.33
N PRO A 374 -16.73 -22.83 1.54
CA PRO A 374 -18.10 -22.34 1.64
C PRO A 374 -18.35 -21.44 2.85
N ASN A 375 -17.48 -21.48 3.86
CA ASN A 375 -17.59 -20.67 5.07
C ASN A 375 -16.76 -19.38 5.00
N ILE A 376 -15.95 -19.18 3.94
CA ILE A 376 -15.19 -17.95 3.77
C ILE A 376 -16.03 -16.89 3.08
N ARG A 377 -16.06 -15.69 3.66
CA ARG A 377 -16.42 -14.46 2.95
C ARG A 377 -15.17 -13.87 2.30
N MET A 378 -15.14 -13.78 0.96
CA MET A 378 -14.02 -13.14 0.26
C MET A 378 -14.48 -11.80 -0.29
N MET A 379 -13.80 -10.72 0.10
CA MET A 379 -14.04 -9.35 -0.39
C MET A 379 -12.90 -8.94 -1.32
N VAL A 380 -13.25 -8.40 -2.49
CA VAL A 380 -12.28 -7.89 -3.47
C VAL A 380 -12.60 -6.45 -3.79
N VAL A 381 -11.73 -5.54 -3.34
CA VAL A 381 -11.90 -4.09 -3.40
C VAL A 381 -10.75 -3.49 -4.21
N PRO A 382 -10.98 -3.10 -5.49
CA PRO A 382 -9.99 -2.40 -6.29
C PRO A 382 -9.57 -1.07 -5.69
N GLY A 383 -8.33 -0.65 -5.91
CA GLY A 383 -7.77 0.58 -5.32
C GLY A 383 -8.33 1.87 -5.91
N SER A 384 -8.89 1.82 -7.11
CA SER A 384 -9.52 2.94 -7.81
C SER A 384 -10.59 2.47 -8.79
N ALA A 385 -11.47 3.38 -9.21
CA ALA A 385 -12.43 3.16 -10.27
C ALA A 385 -11.74 2.76 -11.58
N ARG A 386 -10.60 3.37 -11.92
CA ARG A 386 -9.77 2.99 -13.07
C ARG A 386 -9.31 1.54 -13.00
N VAL A 387 -8.71 1.13 -11.88
CA VAL A 387 -8.26 -0.26 -11.70
C VAL A 387 -9.43 -1.23 -11.80
N ARG A 388 -10.59 -0.87 -11.25
CA ARG A 388 -11.82 -1.67 -11.38
C ARG A 388 -12.25 -1.81 -12.85
N LEU A 389 -12.30 -0.71 -13.60
CA LEU A 389 -12.67 -0.70 -15.02
C LEU A 389 -11.70 -1.53 -15.86
N ASP A 390 -10.40 -1.42 -15.60
CA ASP A 390 -9.37 -2.20 -16.29
C ASP A 390 -9.52 -3.70 -15.97
N ALA A 391 -9.77 -4.05 -14.70
CA ALA A 391 -10.03 -5.43 -14.28
C ALA A 391 -11.30 -6.02 -14.91
N GLU A 392 -12.35 -5.22 -15.04
CA GLU A 392 -13.61 -5.62 -15.72
C GLU A 392 -13.38 -5.79 -17.23
N ALA A 393 -12.58 -4.93 -17.86
CA ALA A 393 -12.21 -5.06 -19.27
C ALA A 393 -11.40 -6.35 -19.55
N GLU A 394 -10.62 -6.80 -18.57
CA GLU A 394 -9.88 -8.07 -18.62
C GLU A 394 -10.71 -9.30 -18.20
N GLY A 395 -11.95 -9.09 -17.73
CA GLY A 395 -12.83 -10.16 -17.23
C GLY A 395 -12.41 -10.75 -15.88
N LEU A 396 -11.54 -10.07 -15.13
CA LEU A 396 -11.11 -10.51 -13.80
C LEU A 396 -12.26 -10.47 -12.80
N ASP A 397 -13.16 -9.50 -12.94
CA ASP A 397 -14.36 -9.40 -12.11
C ASP A 397 -15.22 -10.67 -12.17
N GLN A 398 -15.34 -11.26 -13.37
CA GLN A 398 -16.11 -12.49 -13.56
C GLN A 398 -15.41 -13.67 -12.90
N VAL A 399 -14.08 -13.76 -12.95
CA VAL A 399 -13.31 -14.79 -12.23
C VAL A 399 -13.59 -14.72 -10.73
N PHE A 400 -13.59 -13.52 -10.14
CA PHE A 400 -13.89 -13.35 -8.71
C PHE A 400 -15.36 -13.66 -8.38
N LYS A 401 -16.31 -13.22 -9.21
CA LYS A 401 -17.74 -13.49 -9.00
C LYS A 401 -18.07 -14.98 -9.13
N ASP A 402 -17.51 -15.67 -10.13
CA ASP A 402 -17.69 -17.11 -10.34
C ASP A 402 -17.11 -17.93 -9.19
N PHE A 403 -16.00 -17.46 -8.61
CA PHE A 403 -15.42 -18.04 -7.40
C PHE A 403 -16.28 -17.80 -6.14
N GLY A 404 -17.29 -16.92 -6.22
CA GLY A 404 -18.15 -16.55 -5.10
C GLY A 404 -17.55 -15.49 -4.18
N ALA A 405 -16.65 -14.65 -4.70
CA ALA A 405 -16.15 -13.47 -4.02
C ALA A 405 -17.04 -12.25 -4.26
N GLU A 406 -17.02 -11.33 -3.30
CA GLU A 406 -17.74 -10.07 -3.37
C GLU A 406 -16.90 -9.04 -4.15
N TRP A 407 -17.30 -8.77 -5.40
CA TRP A 407 -16.65 -7.77 -6.26
C TRP A 407 -17.18 -6.36 -5.96
N ARG A 408 -16.37 -5.52 -5.29
CA ARG A 408 -16.75 -4.24 -4.68
C ARG A 408 -16.27 -3.01 -5.44
N PHE A 409 -16.93 -1.86 -5.24
CA PHE A 409 -16.43 -0.57 -5.74
C PHE A 409 -15.19 -0.11 -4.97
N ALA A 410 -14.42 0.80 -5.58
CA ALA A 410 -13.15 1.25 -5.03
C ALA A 410 -13.31 2.13 -3.78
N GLY A 411 -12.40 1.92 -2.82
CA GLY A 411 -12.34 2.69 -1.58
C GLY A 411 -11.37 2.06 -0.58
N CYS A 412 -11.01 2.79 0.48
CA CYS A 412 -10.15 2.26 1.54
C CYS A 412 -10.74 1.01 2.22
N SER A 413 -12.07 0.95 2.31
CA SER A 413 -12.80 -0.22 2.84
C SER A 413 -12.28 -0.65 4.23
N MET A 414 -12.23 -1.96 4.45
CA MET A 414 -11.82 -2.57 5.70
C MET A 414 -10.35 -2.29 6.08
N CYS A 415 -9.54 -1.66 5.22
CA CYS A 415 -8.18 -1.23 5.58
C CYS A 415 -8.17 -0.29 6.82
N LEU A 416 -9.18 0.57 6.91
CA LEU A 416 -9.38 1.49 8.03
C LEU A 416 -10.70 1.25 8.76
N GLY A 417 -11.69 0.59 8.12
CA GLY A 417 -12.97 0.27 8.74
C GLY A 417 -13.83 1.50 9.08
N MET A 418 -13.57 2.65 8.43
CA MET A 418 -14.38 3.87 8.60
C MET A 418 -15.70 3.83 7.83
N ASN A 419 -15.78 2.98 6.81
CA ASN A 419 -17.01 2.71 6.09
C ASN A 419 -17.70 1.45 6.67
N PRO A 420 -18.84 1.01 6.10
CA PRO A 420 -19.56 -0.18 6.59
C PRO A 420 -18.80 -1.51 6.48
N ASP A 421 -17.65 -1.56 5.79
CA ASP A 421 -16.85 -2.77 5.66
C ASP A 421 -16.05 -3.00 6.95
N GLN A 422 -16.58 -3.81 7.87
CA GLN A 422 -15.96 -4.14 9.15
C GLN A 422 -16.07 -5.63 9.48
N LEU A 423 -15.11 -6.11 10.27
CA LEU A 423 -15.15 -7.41 10.93
C LEU A 423 -16.04 -7.37 12.17
N ALA A 424 -16.77 -8.45 12.40
CA ALA A 424 -17.49 -8.70 13.64
C ALA A 424 -16.53 -9.11 14.77
N PRO A 425 -16.90 -8.92 16.05
CA PRO A 425 -16.10 -9.42 17.17
C PRO A 425 -15.83 -10.93 17.06
N GLY A 426 -14.56 -11.32 17.15
CA GLY A 426 -14.09 -12.70 17.06
C GLY A 426 -13.87 -13.21 15.63
N GLU A 427 -14.38 -12.51 14.62
CA GLU A 427 -14.18 -12.83 13.21
C GLU A 427 -12.70 -12.70 12.84
N ARG A 428 -12.15 -13.71 12.15
CA ARG A 428 -10.75 -13.74 11.73
C ARG A 428 -10.59 -13.49 10.25
N CYS A 429 -9.69 -12.58 9.90
CA CYS A 429 -9.43 -12.14 8.53
C CYS A 429 -8.00 -12.45 8.10
N ALA A 430 -7.84 -12.98 6.88
CA ALA A 430 -6.59 -12.85 6.11
C ALA A 430 -6.71 -11.63 5.19
N SER A 431 -5.92 -10.59 5.47
CA SER A 431 -6.05 -9.27 4.85
C SER A 431 -4.78 -8.89 4.08
N THR A 432 -4.94 -8.37 2.88
CA THR A 432 -3.84 -7.75 2.11
C THR A 432 -3.56 -6.31 2.51
N SER A 433 -4.19 -5.80 3.56
CA SER A 433 -3.91 -4.47 4.15
C SER A 433 -2.52 -4.38 4.79
N ASN A 434 -2.19 -3.22 5.34
CA ASN A 434 -0.90 -2.92 5.98
C ASN A 434 -0.96 -2.88 7.52
N ARG A 435 -2.15 -2.83 8.14
CA ARG A 435 -2.29 -2.70 9.60
C ARG A 435 -3.28 -3.71 10.17
N ASN A 436 -2.86 -4.39 11.23
CA ASN A 436 -3.66 -5.31 12.04
C ASN A 436 -3.70 -4.94 13.53
N PHE A 437 -3.47 -3.65 13.86
CA PHE A 437 -3.69 -3.14 15.21
C PHE A 437 -5.11 -3.44 15.71
N GLU A 438 -5.25 -3.68 17.01
CA GLU A 438 -6.52 -4.05 17.61
C GLU A 438 -7.63 -3.06 17.25
N GLY A 439 -8.76 -3.59 16.75
CA GLY A 439 -9.91 -2.78 16.36
C GLY A 439 -9.80 -2.08 15.00
N ARG A 440 -8.65 -2.17 14.31
CA ARG A 440 -8.40 -1.46 13.04
C ARG A 440 -9.40 -1.79 11.94
N GLN A 441 -9.76 -3.07 11.80
CA GLN A 441 -10.70 -3.55 10.78
C GLN A 441 -12.13 -3.76 11.34
N GLY A 442 -12.38 -3.28 12.56
CA GLY A 442 -13.61 -3.59 13.31
C GLY A 442 -13.28 -4.01 14.74
N LYS A 443 -14.08 -3.54 15.71
CA LYS A 443 -13.84 -3.79 17.13
C LYS A 443 -13.87 -5.30 17.45
N GLY A 444 -12.75 -5.83 17.92
CA GLY A 444 -12.60 -7.24 18.29
C GLY A 444 -12.40 -8.19 17.09
N GLY A 445 -12.24 -7.67 15.86
CA GLY A 445 -11.83 -8.47 14.71
C GLY A 445 -10.34 -8.85 14.78
N ARG A 446 -10.00 -10.04 14.28
CA ARG A 446 -8.64 -10.61 14.37
C ARG A 446 -8.02 -10.67 12.98
N THR A 447 -6.95 -9.92 12.74
CA THR A 447 -6.44 -9.74 11.38
C THR A 447 -5.01 -10.28 11.23
N HIS A 448 -4.83 -11.10 10.20
CA HIS A 448 -3.54 -11.57 9.71
C HIS A 448 -3.19 -10.82 8.43
N LEU A 449 -2.05 -10.15 8.39
CA LEU A 449 -1.55 -9.49 7.19
C LEU A 449 -0.85 -10.51 6.32
N VAL A 450 -1.25 -10.57 5.05
CA VAL A 450 -0.75 -11.56 4.08
C VAL A 450 -0.58 -10.92 2.70
N SER A 451 0.18 -11.58 1.83
CA SER A 451 0.27 -11.22 0.41
C SER A 451 -1.00 -11.61 -0.38
N PRO A 452 -1.25 -11.01 -1.56
CA PRO A 452 -2.38 -11.39 -2.42
C PRO A 452 -2.42 -12.88 -2.78
N VAL A 453 -1.25 -13.48 -2.99
CA VAL A 453 -1.14 -14.92 -3.29
C VAL A 453 -1.57 -15.79 -2.12
N VAL A 454 -1.19 -15.40 -0.89
CA VAL A 454 -1.60 -16.10 0.33
C VAL A 454 -3.09 -15.87 0.61
N ALA A 455 -3.61 -14.66 0.41
CA ALA A 455 -5.04 -14.36 0.54
C ALA A 455 -5.88 -15.23 -0.41
N ALA A 456 -5.51 -15.30 -1.68
CA ALA A 456 -6.20 -16.10 -2.70
C ALA A 456 -6.19 -17.60 -2.37
N ALA A 457 -5.02 -18.15 -2.00
CA ALA A 457 -4.92 -19.56 -1.61
C ALA A 457 -5.68 -19.87 -0.31
N THR A 458 -5.67 -18.95 0.64
CA THR A 458 -6.45 -19.04 1.89
C THR A 458 -7.95 -19.10 1.60
N ALA A 459 -8.45 -18.31 0.64
CA ALA A 459 -9.86 -18.32 0.24
C ALA A 459 -10.31 -19.66 -0.34
N VAL A 460 -9.41 -20.39 -1.01
CA VAL A 460 -9.68 -21.74 -1.51
C VAL A 460 -9.73 -22.75 -0.38
N ARG A 461 -8.74 -22.74 0.53
CA ARG A 461 -8.55 -23.82 1.51
C ARG A 461 -9.32 -23.65 2.83
N GLY A 462 -9.67 -22.41 3.22
CA GLY A 462 -10.31 -22.16 4.52
C GLY A 462 -9.34 -21.79 5.65
N THR A 463 -8.04 -22.09 5.50
CA THR A 463 -6.98 -21.80 6.47
C THR A 463 -5.84 -21.03 5.81
N LEU A 464 -5.03 -20.32 6.58
CA LEU A 464 -3.87 -19.58 6.04
C LEU A 464 -3.01 -20.49 5.16
N SER A 465 -2.83 -20.11 3.89
CA SER A 465 -2.24 -21.00 2.89
C SER A 465 -1.47 -20.25 1.82
N SER A 466 -0.42 -20.88 1.32
CA SER A 466 0.30 -20.46 0.12
C SER A 466 -0.26 -21.17 -1.12
N PRO A 467 0.07 -20.69 -2.34
CA PRO A 467 -0.31 -21.41 -3.56
C PRO A 467 0.20 -22.86 -3.61
N SER A 468 1.33 -23.16 -2.96
CA SER A 468 1.90 -24.51 -2.92
C SER A 468 1.08 -25.51 -2.09
N ASP A 469 0.15 -25.02 -1.26
CA ASP A 469 -0.73 -25.85 -0.44
C ASP A 469 -2.01 -26.27 -1.19
N LEU A 470 -2.22 -25.76 -2.42
CA LEU A 470 -3.40 -26.06 -3.22
C LEU A 470 -3.20 -27.30 -4.08
N GLU A 471 -4.25 -28.12 -4.21
CA GLU A 471 -4.24 -29.24 -5.15
C GLU A 471 -4.04 -28.74 -6.58
N PRO A 472 -3.25 -29.44 -7.43
CA PRO A 472 -3.15 -29.10 -8.84
C PRO A 472 -4.53 -29.13 -9.50
N LEU A 473 -4.82 -28.13 -10.34
CA LEU A 473 -6.03 -28.18 -11.15
C LEU A 473 -5.94 -29.39 -12.11
N PRO A 474 -7.05 -30.11 -12.36
CA PRO A 474 -7.06 -31.13 -13.40
C PRO A 474 -6.67 -30.46 -14.73
N PRO A 475 -5.90 -31.14 -15.60
CA PRO A 475 -5.53 -30.59 -16.90
C PRO A 475 -6.81 -30.21 -17.64
N ALA A 476 -6.84 -28.98 -18.18
CA ALA A 476 -7.98 -28.52 -18.95
C ALA A 476 -8.30 -29.57 -20.00
N THR A 477 -9.50 -30.14 -19.95
CA THR A 477 -9.95 -31.09 -20.96
C THR A 477 -9.98 -30.37 -22.29
N THR A 478 -8.96 -30.63 -23.13
CA THR A 478 -8.97 -30.30 -24.56
C THR A 478 -9.99 -31.22 -25.23
N GLY A 479 -11.26 -30.94 -24.99
CA GLY A 479 -12.39 -31.75 -25.42
C GLY A 479 -13.19 -31.08 -26.53
N GLN A 480 -12.95 -31.56 -27.75
CA GLN A 480 -13.89 -31.64 -28.86
C GLN A 480 -14.28 -30.33 -29.58
N HIS A 481 -13.41 -29.89 -30.49
CA HIS A 481 -13.82 -29.08 -31.65
C HIS A 481 -13.38 -29.67 -33.00
N ASP A 482 -13.04 -30.97 -33.07
CA ASP A 482 -12.57 -31.63 -34.30
C ASP A 482 -13.47 -32.75 -34.86
N ASP A 483 -14.67 -32.97 -34.32
CA ASP A 483 -15.60 -34.02 -34.81
C ASP A 483 -16.93 -33.48 -35.39
N VAL A 484 -16.89 -32.38 -36.16
CA VAL A 484 -18.05 -31.95 -36.98
C VAL A 484 -17.71 -31.73 -38.47
N VAL A 485 -16.47 -31.99 -38.92
CA VAL A 485 -16.13 -31.86 -40.37
C VAL A 485 -16.00 -33.22 -41.09
N ALA A 486 -16.14 -34.35 -40.41
CA ALA A 486 -15.97 -35.68 -41.01
C ALA A 486 -17.26 -36.47 -41.36
N SER A 487 -18.46 -35.87 -41.29
CA SER A 487 -19.73 -36.56 -41.66
C SER A 487 -20.45 -35.99 -42.88
N ALA A 488 -19.91 -34.97 -43.56
CA ALA A 488 -20.50 -34.38 -44.76
C ALA A 488 -19.87 -34.83 -46.10
N ALA A 489 -19.06 -35.90 -46.10
CA ALA A 489 -18.35 -36.38 -47.30
C ALA A 489 -18.74 -37.79 -47.78
N ASN A 490 -19.89 -38.35 -47.32
CA ASN A 490 -20.44 -39.60 -47.84
C ASN A 490 -21.95 -39.47 -48.12
N ALA A 491 -22.27 -38.64 -49.10
CA ALA A 491 -23.53 -38.69 -49.83
C ALA A 491 -23.28 -38.13 -51.25
N ALA A 492 -22.64 -38.94 -52.08
CA ALA A 492 -22.57 -38.80 -53.54
C ALA A 492 -22.62 -40.20 -54.16
#